data_AF-A0A662V4P1-F1
#
_entry.id   AF-A0A662V4P1-F1
#
_cell.length_a   1.000
_cell.length_b   1.000
_cell.length_c   1.000
_cell.angle_alpha   90.00
_cell.angle_beta   90.00
_cell.angle_gamma   90.00
#
_symmetry.space_group_name_H-M   'P 1'
#
loop_
_entity.id
_entity.type
_entity.pdbx_description
1 polymer ?
#
loop_
_entity_poly.entity_id
_entity_poly.type
_entity_poly.pdbx_seq_one_letter_code
_entity_poly.pdbx_strand_id
1 'polypeptide(L)'
;MSRGSLLYTVSLGLYVADPRSYTVFIDELRSTVAKAGYRVSKFFTTSLIAAGEGVLLKLYPSRADVEELWRSGGLRVEVTVMGSDPVRVLEVVDTVAGIARRSGIRIEILG
;
A
#
# COMPACT_ATOMS: atom_id res chain seq x y z
N MET A 1 -19.34 -28.16 5.82
CA MET A 1 -19.07 -27.39 4.59
C MET A 1 -18.38 -26.10 4.99
N SER A 2 -17.07 -25.98 4.77
CA SER A 2 -16.36 -24.71 5.00
C SER A 2 -16.88 -23.68 4.00
N ARG A 3 -17.62 -22.67 4.48
CA ARG A 3 -17.84 -21.45 3.69
C ARG A 3 -16.46 -20.91 3.37
N GLY A 4 -16.04 -20.98 2.12
CA GLY A 4 -14.81 -20.32 1.69
C GLY A 4 -14.92 -18.86 2.11
N SER A 5 -14.00 -18.40 2.95
CA SER A 5 -13.93 -17.01 3.37
C SER A 5 -13.76 -16.17 2.11
N LEU A 6 -14.75 -15.33 1.78
CA LEU A 6 -14.62 -14.39 0.68
C LEU A 6 -13.44 -13.47 0.98
N LEU A 7 -12.47 -13.44 0.07
CA LEU A 7 -11.32 -12.54 0.13
C LEU A 7 -11.62 -11.35 -0.78
N TYR A 8 -11.70 -10.16 -0.19
CA TYR A 8 -11.81 -8.90 -0.93
C TYR A 8 -10.41 -8.39 -1.23
N THR A 9 -10.18 -7.93 -2.45
CA THR A 9 -8.91 -7.38 -2.89
C THR A 9 -9.15 -6.09 -3.66
N VAL A 10 -8.38 -5.05 -3.34
CA VAL A 10 -8.34 -3.79 -4.11
C VAL A 10 -6.88 -3.49 -4.42
N SER A 11 -6.58 -3.25 -5.69
CA SER A 11 -5.26 -2.79 -6.13
C SER A 11 -5.33 -1.31 -6.54
N LEU A 12 -4.32 -0.55 -6.14
CA LEU A 12 -4.18 0.88 -6.44
C LEU A 12 -2.88 1.11 -7.20
N GLY A 13 -2.93 1.84 -8.31
CA GLY A 13 -1.75 2.30 -9.04
C GLY A 13 -1.31 3.67 -8.53
N LEU A 14 -0.08 3.77 -8.04
CA LEU A 14 0.57 5.00 -7.62
C LEU A 14 1.61 5.41 -8.67
N TYR A 15 1.40 6.57 -9.27
CA TYR A 15 2.34 7.17 -10.21
C TYR A 15 3.22 8.17 -9.48
N VAL A 16 4.45 7.74 -9.22
CA VAL A 16 5.44 8.54 -8.53
C VAL A 16 6.20 9.38 -9.55
N ALA A 17 6.27 10.69 -9.32
CA ALA A 17 7.02 11.65 -10.15
C ALA A 17 8.29 12.18 -9.46
N ASP A 18 8.44 11.95 -8.15
CA ASP A 18 9.62 12.29 -7.35
C ASP A 18 9.84 11.20 -6.28
N PRO A 19 11.06 10.63 -6.11
CA PRO A 19 11.33 9.59 -5.13
C PRO A 19 11.23 10.11 -3.69
N ARG A 20 11.36 11.43 -3.48
CA ARG A 20 11.13 12.07 -2.18
C ARG A 20 9.67 11.96 -1.77
N SER A 21 8.74 12.21 -2.70
CA SER A 21 7.30 12.02 -2.46
C SER A 21 6.97 10.58 -2.07
N TYR A 22 7.61 9.60 -2.70
CA TYR A 22 7.42 8.19 -2.34
C TYR A 22 7.96 7.86 -0.94
N THR A 23 9.11 8.43 -0.57
CA THR A 23 9.68 8.24 0.77
C THR A 23 8.76 8.83 1.85
N VAL A 24 8.23 10.04 1.63
CA VAL A 24 7.25 10.65 2.53
C VAL A 24 5.99 9.80 2.65
N PHE A 25 5.46 9.33 1.51
CA PHE A 25 4.29 8.46 1.45
C PHE A 25 4.47 7.18 2.28
N ILE A 26 5.59 6.46 2.08
CA ILE A 26 5.78 5.17 2.74
C ILE A 26 5.99 5.31 4.26
N ASP A 27 6.67 6.37 4.69
CA ASP A 27 6.89 6.64 6.11
C ASP A 27 5.59 7.04 6.81
N GLU A 28 4.79 7.90 6.17
CA GLU A 28 3.48 8.30 6.69
C GLU A 28 2.49 7.12 6.71
N LEU A 29 2.48 6.29 5.67
CA LEU A 29 1.65 5.08 5.60
C LEU A 29 1.96 4.13 6.74
N ARG A 30 3.24 3.81 6.94
CA ARG A 30 3.69 2.93 8.02
C ARG A 30 3.33 3.50 9.40
N SER A 31 3.54 4.79 9.62
CA SER A 31 3.16 5.45 10.88
C SER A 31 1.66 5.39 11.13
N THR A 32 0.86 5.65 10.09
CA THR A 32 -0.60 5.71 10.18
C THR A 32 -1.19 4.34 10.49
N VAL A 33 -0.79 3.29 9.76
CA VAL A 33 -1.31 1.94 10.01
C VAL A 33 -0.82 1.36 11.34
N ALA A 34 0.40 1.71 11.79
CA ALA A 34 0.87 1.35 13.12
C ALA A 34 0.00 1.97 14.23
N LYS A 35 -0.35 3.26 14.10
CA LYS A 35 -1.26 3.95 15.04
C LYS A 35 -2.66 3.34 15.04
N ALA A 36 -3.10 2.80 13.91
CA ALA A 36 -4.36 2.06 13.79
C ALA A 36 -4.28 0.60 14.32
N GLY A 37 -3.16 0.18 14.90
CA GLY A 37 -2.99 -1.14 15.52
C GLY A 37 -2.46 -2.23 14.60
N TYR A 38 -2.12 -1.91 13.35
CA TYR A 38 -1.57 -2.90 12.41
C TYR A 38 -0.11 -3.22 12.73
N ARG A 39 0.26 -4.48 12.55
CA ARG A 39 1.66 -4.92 12.64
C ARG A 39 2.38 -4.55 11.35
N VAL A 40 3.28 -3.57 11.44
CA VAL A 40 4.12 -3.13 10.32
C VAL A 40 5.28 -4.11 10.11
N SER A 41 5.53 -4.49 8.86
CA SER A 41 6.67 -5.32 8.49
C SER A 41 8.00 -4.63 8.82
N LYS A 42 8.89 -5.36 9.51
CA LYS A 42 10.27 -4.89 9.78
C LYS A 42 11.17 -4.99 8.54
N PHE A 43 10.81 -5.84 7.57
CA PHE A 43 11.60 -6.07 6.37
C PHE A 43 11.14 -5.16 5.23
N PHE A 44 11.86 -4.06 5.04
CA PHE A 44 11.62 -3.06 3.99
C PHE A 44 11.80 -3.58 2.56
N THR A 45 12.44 -4.75 2.40
CA THR A 45 12.63 -5.44 1.11
C THR A 45 11.44 -6.32 0.72
N THR A 46 10.50 -6.57 1.64
CA THR A 46 9.31 -7.36 1.34
C THR A 46 8.19 -6.44 0.85
N SER A 47 7.39 -6.95 -0.08
CA SER A 47 6.16 -6.27 -0.52
C SER A 47 5.13 -6.11 0.59
N LEU A 48 5.27 -6.78 1.75
CA LEU A 48 4.35 -6.63 2.86
C LEU A 48 4.65 -5.34 3.63
N ILE A 49 3.67 -4.45 3.72
CA ILE A 49 3.76 -3.22 4.53
C ILE A 49 3.20 -3.46 5.92
N ALA A 50 1.98 -3.97 6.01
CA ALA A 50 1.30 -4.16 7.29
C ALA A 50 0.27 -5.30 7.25
N ALA A 51 0.00 -5.88 8.42
CA ALA A 51 -1.01 -6.91 8.63
C ALA A 51 -1.73 -6.69 9.97
N GLY A 52 -3.06 -6.78 9.98
CA GLY A 52 -3.87 -6.58 11.19
C GLY A 52 -5.35 -6.64 10.86
N GLU A 53 -6.19 -6.98 11.84
CA GLU A 53 -7.66 -6.94 11.70
C GLU A 53 -8.21 -7.72 10.48
N GLY A 54 -7.54 -8.83 10.09
CA GLY A 54 -7.94 -9.61 8.92
C GLY A 54 -7.62 -8.94 7.56
N VAL A 55 -6.85 -7.84 7.55
CA VAL A 55 -6.39 -7.12 6.37
C VAL A 55 -4.87 -7.24 6.21
N LEU A 56 -4.45 -7.36 4.96
CA LEU A 56 -3.08 -7.38 4.48
C LEU A 56 -2.87 -6.22 3.50
N LEU A 57 -1.85 -5.41 3.75
CA LEU A 57 -1.44 -4.30 2.89
C LEU A 57 -0.09 -4.63 2.27
N LYS A 58 -0.05 -4.68 0.93
CA LYS A 58 1.15 -4.98 0.15
C LYS A 58 1.48 -3.89 -0.86
N LEU A 59 2.73 -3.83 -1.29
CA LEU A 59 3.27 -2.86 -2.22
C LEU A 59 4.24 -3.54 -3.20
N TYR A 60 4.07 -3.28 -4.49
CA TYR A 60 4.86 -3.83 -5.58
C TYR A 60 5.24 -2.70 -6.54
N PRO A 61 6.51 -2.52 -6.91
CA PRO A 61 7.68 -3.30 -6.51
C PRO A 61 8.18 -2.91 -5.10
N SER A 62 9.09 -3.67 -4.49
CA SER A 62 9.55 -3.37 -3.12
C SER A 62 10.30 -2.04 -3.07
N ARG A 63 10.54 -1.46 -1.89
CA ARG A 63 11.30 -0.18 -1.79
C ARG A 63 12.68 -0.26 -2.46
N ALA A 64 13.37 -1.40 -2.35
CA ALA A 64 14.67 -1.58 -2.98
C ALA A 64 14.57 -1.50 -4.51
N ASP A 65 13.55 -2.15 -5.06
CA ASP A 65 13.26 -2.13 -6.50
C ASP A 65 12.81 -0.74 -6.98
N VAL A 66 12.07 -0.01 -6.13
CA VAL A 66 11.62 1.37 -6.40
C VAL A 66 12.81 2.29 -6.65
N GLU A 67 13.88 2.22 -5.85
CA GLU A 67 15.07 3.06 -6.05
C GLU A 67 15.79 2.75 -7.37
N GLU A 68 15.80 1.49 -7.81
CA GLU A 68 16.37 1.07 -9.08
C GLU A 68 15.51 1.50 -10.28
N LEU A 69 14.20 1.21 -10.21
CA LEU A 69 13.23 1.53 -11.25
C LEU A 69 12.98 3.03 -11.38
N TRP A 70 13.20 3.80 -10.32
CA TRP A 70 13.13 5.27 -10.39
C TRP A 70 14.11 5.85 -11.40
N ARG A 71 15.35 5.32 -11.45
CA ARG A 71 16.42 5.86 -12.29
C ARG A 71 16.15 5.69 -13.79
N SER A 72 15.17 4.89 -14.19
CA SER A 72 14.87 4.57 -15.59
C SER A 72 13.76 5.40 -16.23
N GLY A 73 13.19 6.41 -15.55
CA GLY A 73 12.28 7.39 -16.17
C GLY A 73 10.87 7.48 -15.60
N GLY A 74 10.68 7.09 -14.34
CA GLY A 74 9.40 7.17 -13.62
C GLY A 74 8.96 5.82 -13.10
N LEU A 75 8.11 5.84 -12.06
CA LEU A 75 7.80 4.63 -11.29
C LEU A 75 6.29 4.51 -11.06
N ARG A 76 5.75 3.36 -11.45
CA ARG A 76 4.42 2.91 -11.05
C ARG A 76 4.57 1.89 -9.92
N VAL A 77 3.94 2.20 -8.79
CA VAL A 77 3.84 1.32 -7.64
C VAL A 77 2.40 0.82 -7.53
N GLU A 78 2.20 -0.48 -7.50
CA GLU A 78 0.94 -1.09 -7.12
C GLU A 78 0.86 -1.27 -5.60
N VAL A 79 -0.24 -0.84 -4.99
CA VAL A 79 -0.58 -1.12 -3.60
C VAL A 79 -1.79 -2.02 -3.57
N THR A 80 -1.65 -3.21 -2.99
CA THR A 80 -2.72 -4.20 -2.89
C THR A 80 -3.21 -4.29 -1.45
N VAL A 81 -4.50 -4.08 -1.23
CA VAL A 81 -5.18 -4.28 0.05
C VAL A 81 -6.07 -5.50 -0.06
N MET A 82 -5.88 -6.48 0.81
CA MET A 82 -6.65 -7.72 0.83
C MET A 82 -7.21 -7.99 2.21
N GLY A 83 -8.42 -8.52 2.32
CA GLY A 83 -8.97 -8.92 3.62
C GLY A 83 -10.29 -9.65 3.52
N SER A 84 -10.74 -10.21 4.64
CA SER A 84 -12.02 -10.92 4.73
C SER A 84 -13.22 -10.00 5.00
N ASP A 85 -12.97 -8.75 5.40
CA ASP A 85 -13.99 -7.74 5.67
C ASP A 85 -13.86 -6.58 4.65
N PRO A 86 -14.87 -6.35 3.79
CA PRO A 86 -14.82 -5.32 2.77
C PRO A 86 -14.77 -3.91 3.35
N VAL A 87 -15.37 -3.67 4.52
CA VAL A 87 -15.36 -2.34 5.17
C VAL A 87 -13.94 -2.02 5.60
N ARG A 88 -13.26 -2.97 6.25
CA ARG A 88 -11.84 -2.81 6.65
C ARG A 88 -10.91 -2.62 5.46
N VAL A 89 -11.15 -3.35 4.37
CA VAL A 89 -10.39 -3.16 3.12
C VAL A 89 -10.57 -1.73 2.60
N LEU A 90 -11.79 -1.22 2.55
CA LEU A 90 -12.07 0.14 2.09
C LEU A 90 -11.46 1.21 3.02
N GLU A 91 -11.51 1.04 4.34
CA GLU A 91 -10.86 1.95 5.30
C GLU A 91 -9.34 2.08 5.05
N VAL A 92 -8.68 0.94 4.76
CA VAL A 92 -7.24 0.93 4.46
C VAL A 92 -6.97 1.52 3.07
N VAL A 93 -7.84 1.27 2.09
CA VAL A 93 -7.76 1.91 0.75
C VAL A 93 -7.88 3.43 0.86
N ASP A 94 -8.85 3.94 1.63
CA ASP A 94 -9.02 5.37 1.85
C ASP A 94 -7.81 5.98 2.57
N THR A 95 -7.24 5.25 3.52
CA THR A 95 -5.98 5.63 4.18
C THR A 95 -4.84 5.79 3.17
N VAL A 96 -4.64 4.79 2.31
CA VAL A 96 -3.60 4.82 1.26
C VAL A 96 -3.84 5.97 0.29
N ALA A 97 -5.07 6.13 -0.20
CA ALA A 97 -5.42 7.19 -1.15
C ALA A 97 -5.26 8.59 -0.55
N GLY A 98 -5.64 8.76 0.71
CA GLY A 98 -5.49 10.02 1.44
C GLY A 98 -4.03 10.44 1.57
N ILE A 99 -3.15 9.50 1.93
CA ILE A 99 -1.71 9.76 2.07
C ILE A 99 -1.08 10.05 0.70
N ALA A 100 -1.38 9.23 -0.31
CA ALA A 100 -0.85 9.43 -1.68
C ALA A 100 -1.17 10.84 -2.21
N ARG A 101 -2.41 11.30 -2.05
CA ARG A 101 -2.82 12.66 -2.46
C ARG A 101 -2.04 13.75 -1.72
N ARG A 102 -1.82 13.61 -0.41
CA ARG A 102 -1.02 14.57 0.38
C ARG A 102 0.45 14.59 -0.02
N SER A 103 1.00 13.45 -0.44
CA SER A 103 2.37 13.33 -0.93
C SER A 103 2.54 13.77 -2.39
N GLY A 104 1.48 14.27 -3.05
CA GLY A 104 1.51 14.67 -4.46
C GLY A 104 1.63 13.50 -5.44
N ILE A 105 1.30 12.29 -5.00
CA ILE A 105 1.33 11.08 -5.82
C ILE A 105 -0.03 10.91 -6.50
N ARG A 106 -0.02 10.78 -7.82
CA ARG A 106 -1.25 10.47 -8.57
C ARG A 106 -1.63 9.01 -8.32
N ILE A 107 -2.92 8.77 -8.06
CA ILE A 107 -3.47 7.45 -7.73
C ILE A 107 -4.60 7.05 -8.68
N GLU A 108 -4.68 5.76 -8.99
CA GLU A 108 -5.78 5.12 -9.72
C GLU A 108 -6.21 3.81 -9.03
N ILE A 109 -7.46 3.40 -9.19
CA ILE A 109 -7.91 2.05 -8.82
C ILE A 109 -7.64 1.14 -10.01
N LEU A 110 -7.03 -0.02 -9.76
CA LEU A 110 -6.76 -1.06 -10.77
C LEU A 110 -7.92 -2.06 -10.76
N GLY A 111 -8.39 -2.41 -11.96
CA GLY A 111 -9.49 -3.37 -12.19
C GLY A 111 -8.99 -4.73 -12.61
#